data_AF-A0ABD1AAA7-F1
#
_entry.id   AF-A0ABD1AAA7-F1
#
_cell.length_a   1.000
_cell.length_b   1.000
_cell.length_c   1.000
_cell.angle_alpha   90.00
_cell.angle_beta   90.00
_cell.angle_gamma   90.00
#
_symmetry.space_group_name_H-M   'P 1'
#
loop_
_entity.id
_entity.type
_entity.pdbx_description
1 polymer ?
#
loop_
_entity_poly.entity_id
_entity_poly.type
_entity_poly.pdbx_seq_one_letter_code
_entity_poly.pdbx_strand_id
1 'polypeptide(L)'
;MAPLGVSMKRLEQLSFKLIIPTGEDTDAVNSRSKVVEKLRKLLPPEVMIPERRLEYLLEDILDRQLMICKFHNVPDSDLSLCCDHHCRRDKIPSVNPTDIGGT
;
A
#
# COMPACT_ATOMS: atom_id res chain seq x y z
N MET A 1 -7.53 -17.98 10.27
CA MET A 1 -6.37 -18.83 9.90
C MET A 1 -5.11 -18.13 10.38
N ALA A 2 -4.30 -18.76 11.23
CA ALA A 2 -2.99 -18.20 11.58
C ALA A 2 -2.08 -18.30 10.34
N PRO A 3 -1.43 -17.22 9.87
CA PRO A 3 -0.78 -17.17 8.55
C PRO A 3 0.33 -18.22 8.33
N LEU A 4 0.83 -18.84 9.39
CA LEU A 4 2.00 -19.72 9.35
C LEU A 4 1.77 -21.10 9.98
N GLY A 5 0.59 -21.40 10.54
CA GLY A 5 0.37 -22.65 11.27
C GLY A 5 1.33 -22.89 12.46
N VAL A 6 2.00 -21.84 12.96
CA VAL A 6 3.01 -21.91 14.03
C VAL A 6 2.35 -21.88 15.40
N SER A 7 2.96 -22.54 16.39
CA SER A 7 2.43 -22.54 17.75
C SER A 7 2.47 -21.13 18.37
N MET A 8 1.30 -20.66 18.83
CA MET A 8 1.11 -19.31 19.37
C MET A 8 2.03 -19.05 20.57
N LYS A 9 2.26 -20.06 21.42
CA LYS A 9 3.21 -19.99 22.54
C LYS A 9 4.65 -19.69 22.09
N ARG A 10 5.11 -20.27 20.97
CA ARG A 10 6.45 -19.98 20.44
C ARG A 10 6.52 -18.60 19.81
N LEU A 11 5.44 -18.16 19.16
CA LEU A 11 5.34 -16.81 18.60
C LEU A 11 5.42 -15.74 19.69
N GLU A 12 4.70 -15.93 20.80
CA GLU A 12 4.73 -15.04 21.97
C GLU A 12 6.11 -15.01 22.64
N GLN A 13 6.76 -16.17 22.78
CA GLN A 13 8.12 -16.23 23.32
C GLN A 13 9.14 -15.52 22.41
N LEU A 14 9.00 -15.68 21.09
CA LEU A 14 9.85 -15.01 20.11
C LEU A 14 9.59 -13.51 20.08
N SER A 15 8.32 -13.07 20.13
CA SER A 15 7.97 -11.65 20.17
C SER A 15 8.49 -10.97 21.44
N PHE A 16 8.36 -11.63 22.60
CA PHE A 16 8.92 -11.16 23.86
C PHE A 16 10.44 -10.92 23.77
N LYS A 17 11.19 -11.90 23.24
CA LYS A 17 12.65 -11.80 23.05
C LYS A 17 13.07 -10.76 22.00
N LEU A 18 12.21 -10.49 21.01
CA LEU A 18 12.46 -9.48 20.00
C LEU A 18 12.16 -8.07 20.50
N ILE A 19 11.16 -7.88 21.36
CA ILE A 19 10.72 -6.54 21.80
C ILE A 19 11.54 -6.06 22.99
N ILE A 20 11.85 -6.94 23.95
CA ILE A 20 12.57 -6.58 25.17
C ILE A 20 14.03 -7.06 25.05
N PRO A 21 15.02 -6.15 24.97
CA PRO A 21 16.42 -6.53 25.07
C PRO A 21 16.72 -6.89 26.52
N THR A 22 16.72 -8.18 26.86
CA THR A 22 16.97 -8.66 28.22
C THR A 22 18.46 -8.74 28.59
N GLY A 23 19.28 -7.76 28.18
CA GLY A 23 20.69 -7.70 28.61
C GLY A 23 21.39 -6.45 28.14
N GLU A 24 22.16 -5.83 29.04
CA GLU A 24 23.01 -4.65 28.83
C GLU A 24 24.24 -4.94 27.95
N ASP A 25 24.15 -5.93 27.08
CA ASP A 25 25.26 -6.45 26.29
C ASP A 25 25.08 -6.02 24.84
N THR A 26 26.04 -5.28 24.29
CA THR A 26 26.04 -4.86 22.88
C THR A 26 26.01 -6.07 21.93
N ASP A 27 26.44 -7.24 22.41
CA ASP A 27 26.31 -8.53 21.75
C ASP A 27 24.85 -9.03 21.64
N ALA A 28 23.94 -8.60 22.53
CA ALA A 28 22.52 -8.92 22.46
C ALA A 28 21.82 -8.15 21.32
N VAL A 29 22.22 -6.90 21.06
CA VAL A 29 21.72 -6.10 19.92
C VAL A 29 22.17 -6.73 18.59
N ASN A 30 23.43 -7.15 18.51
CA ASN A 30 23.97 -7.90 17.37
C ASN A 30 23.30 -9.28 17.19
N SER A 31 22.87 -9.91 18.29
CA SER A 31 22.12 -11.17 18.24
C SER A 31 20.69 -10.96 17.73
N ARG A 32 20.03 -9.85 18.10
CA ARG A 32 18.68 -9.49 17.63
C ARG A 32 18.66 -9.26 16.12
N SER A 33 19.60 -8.48 15.57
CA SER A 33 19.67 -8.22 14.13
C SER A 33 19.88 -9.52 13.33
N LYS A 34 20.78 -10.41 13.79
CA LYS A 34 20.99 -11.74 13.19
C LYS A 34 19.74 -12.61 13.23
N VAL A 35 18.97 -12.60 14.31
CA VAL A 35 17.71 -13.35 14.43
C VAL A 35 16.65 -12.79 13.48
N VAL A 36 16.50 -11.47 13.42
CA VAL A 36 15.57 -10.81 12.48
C VAL A 36 15.94 -11.13 11.03
N GLU A 37 17.23 -11.13 10.69
CA GLU A 37 17.68 -11.44 9.34
C GLU A 37 17.42 -12.91 8.96
N LYS A 38 17.66 -13.86 9.88
CA LYS A 38 17.30 -15.27 9.67
C LYS A 38 15.80 -15.47 9.52
N LEU A 39 14.98 -14.78 10.33
CA LEU A 39 13.52 -14.84 10.22
C LEU A 39 13.04 -14.30 8.87
N ARG A 40 13.58 -13.16 8.41
CA ARG A 40 13.25 -12.62 7.07
C ARG A 40 13.50 -13.61 5.94
N LYS A 41 14.55 -14.46 6.03
CA LYS A 41 14.86 -15.48 5.03
C LYS A 41 13.92 -16.70 5.07
N LEU A 42 13.21 -16.90 6.17
CA LEU A 42 12.32 -18.05 6.39
C LEU A 42 10.84 -17.70 6.22
N LEU A 43 10.50 -16.42 6.32
CA LEU A 43 9.12 -15.96 6.15
C LEU A 43 8.77 -15.89 4.66
N PRO A 44 7.63 -16.44 4.25
CA PRO A 44 7.15 -16.27 2.89
C PRO A 44 6.94 -14.78 2.56
N PRO A 45 7.22 -14.34 1.31
CA PRO A 45 6.98 -12.96 0.87
C PRO A 45 5.55 -12.46 1.15
N GLU A 46 4.58 -13.37 1.12
CA GLU A 46 3.16 -13.12 1.36
C GLU A 46 2.86 -12.61 2.78
N VAL A 47 3.74 -12.94 3.74
CA VAL A 47 3.60 -12.56 5.16
C VAL A 47 4.49 -11.36 5.51
N MET A 48 5.41 -11.00 4.64
CA MET A 48 6.23 -9.80 4.78
C MET A 48 5.50 -8.60 4.19
N ILE A 49 5.60 -7.45 4.86
CA ILE A 49 5.15 -6.18 4.27
C ILE A 49 6.30 -5.69 3.37
N PRO A 50 6.14 -5.67 2.04
CA PRO A 50 7.15 -5.10 1.15
C PRO A 50 7.38 -3.63 1.47
N GLU A 51 8.56 -3.14 1.10
CA GLU A 51 8.87 -1.72 1.14
C GLU A 51 7.88 -0.93 0.26
N ARG A 52 7.54 0.28 0.69
CA ARG A 52 6.62 1.19 -0.01
C ARG A 52 5.23 0.60 -0.31
N ARG A 53 4.77 -0.36 0.51
CA ARG A 53 3.46 -1.02 0.29
C ARG A 53 2.30 -0.03 0.30
N LEU A 54 2.34 0.96 1.19
CA LEU A 54 1.26 1.93 1.30
C LEU A 54 1.18 2.78 0.02
N GLU A 55 2.33 3.27 -0.43
CA GLU A 55 2.48 4.06 -1.65
C GLU A 55 1.99 3.28 -2.87
N TYR A 56 2.41 2.03 -3.03
CA TYR A 56 1.94 1.16 -4.11
C TYR A 56 0.42 0.95 -4.07
N LEU A 57 -0.16 0.76 -2.89
CA LEU A 57 -1.61 0.60 -2.75
C LEU A 57 -2.37 1.89 -3.08
N LEU A 58 -1.83 3.05 -2.70
CA LEU A 58 -2.42 4.33 -3.04
C LEU A 58 -2.34 4.59 -4.55
N GLU A 59 -1.20 4.32 -5.17
CA GLU A 59 -1.01 4.38 -6.63
C GLU A 59 -2.02 3.46 -7.35
N ASP A 60 -2.14 2.17 -6.95
CA ASP A 60 -3.07 1.22 -7.55
C ASP A 60 -4.55 1.65 -7.43
N ILE A 61 -4.93 2.24 -6.28
CA ILE A 61 -6.29 2.75 -6.08
C ILE A 61 -6.58 3.91 -7.04
N LEU A 62 -5.66 4.86 -7.18
CA LEU A 62 -5.82 5.99 -8.09
C LEU A 62 -5.89 5.54 -9.54
N ASP A 63 -4.99 4.66 -9.97
CA ASP A 63 -4.99 4.08 -11.31
C ASP A 63 -6.30 3.37 -11.61
N ARG A 64 -6.80 2.57 -10.66
CA ARG A 64 -8.10 1.90 -10.79
C ARG A 64 -9.24 2.89 -10.92
N GLN A 65 -9.25 3.97 -10.14
CA GLN A 65 -10.28 5.00 -10.21
C GLN A 65 -10.33 5.68 -11.59
N LEU A 66 -9.17 5.95 -12.20
CA LEU A 66 -9.09 6.44 -13.57
C LEU A 66 -9.62 5.43 -14.58
N MET A 67 -9.15 4.18 -14.50
CA MET A 67 -9.51 3.12 -15.45
C MET A 67 -11.01 2.82 -15.51
N ILE A 68 -11.73 2.99 -14.39
CA ILE A 68 -13.18 2.76 -14.34
C ILE A 68 -14.01 4.02 -14.63
N CYS A 69 -13.38 5.19 -14.73
CA CYS A 69 -14.07 6.45 -14.91
C CYS A 69 -14.53 6.63 -16.37
N LYS A 70 -15.85 6.51 -16.59
CA LYS A 70 -16.47 6.58 -17.93
C LYS A 70 -16.35 7.93 -18.62
N PHE A 71 -16.15 8.99 -17.85
CA PHE A 71 -16.16 10.36 -18.35
C PHE A 71 -14.82 11.07 -18.16
N HIS A 72 -13.76 10.30 -17.94
CA HIS A 72 -12.43 10.86 -17.73
C HIS A 72 -11.91 11.51 -19.02
N ASN A 73 -11.80 12.84 -19.00
CA ASN A 73 -11.30 13.67 -20.10
C ASN A 73 -10.61 14.94 -19.56
N VAL A 74 -10.16 14.88 -18.32
CA VAL A 74 -9.47 15.96 -17.59
C VAL A 74 -8.06 15.47 -17.26
N PRO A 75 -7.08 16.35 -17.05
CA PRO A 75 -5.74 15.92 -16.66
C PRO A 75 -5.75 15.18 -15.31
N ASP A 76 -4.91 14.14 -15.18
CA ASP A 76 -4.78 13.30 -13.97
C ASP A 76 -4.40 14.09 -12.70
N SER A 77 -3.96 15.34 -12.86
CA SER A 77 -3.68 16.27 -11.77
C SER A 77 -4.89 16.55 -10.85
N ASP A 78 -6.11 16.23 -11.28
CA ASP A 78 -7.34 16.39 -10.50
C ASP A 78 -7.62 15.22 -9.53
N LEU A 79 -6.73 14.23 -9.44
CA LEU A 79 -6.85 13.13 -8.50
C LEU A 79 -6.60 13.57 -7.05
N SER A 80 -7.33 12.95 -6.11
CA SER A 80 -7.23 13.19 -4.68
C SER A 80 -7.05 11.87 -3.94
N LEU A 81 -6.19 11.86 -2.92
CA LEU A 81 -6.05 10.72 -2.01
C LEU A 81 -7.17 10.68 -0.95
N CYS A 82 -7.82 11.82 -0.71
CA CYS A 82 -8.79 11.97 0.38
C CYS A 82 -10.23 11.74 -0.06
N CYS A 83 -10.49 11.74 -1.37
CA CYS A 83 -11.82 11.62 -1.97
C CYS A 83 -11.74 10.80 -3.25
N ASP A 84 -12.78 10.02 -3.54
CA ASP A 84 -12.87 9.28 -4.79
C ASP A 84 -12.93 10.22 -6.00
N HIS A 85 -12.26 9.82 -7.08
CA HIS A 85 -12.33 10.51 -8.36
C HIS A 85 -13.75 10.51 -8.94
N HIS A 86 -14.21 11.67 -9.41
CA HIS A 86 -15.51 11.82 -10.06
C HIS A 86 -15.46 12.81 -11.23
N CYS A 87 -15.48 12.31 -12.46
CA CYS A 87 -15.71 13.15 -13.64
C CYS A 87 -17.20 13.23 -13.97
N ARG A 88 -17.67 14.46 -14.23
CA ARG A 88 -19.05 14.70 -14.63
C ARG A 88 -19.20 14.70 -16.15
N ARG A 89 -20.35 14.24 -16.65
CA ARG A 89 -20.66 14.18 -18.08
C ARG A 89 -20.65 15.56 -18.77
N ASP A 90 -20.95 16.64 -18.04
CA ASP A 90 -20.93 18.01 -18.57
C ASP A 90 -19.54 18.50 -18.98
N LYS A 91 -18.47 17.77 -18.64
CA LYS A 91 -17.09 18.06 -19.06
C LYS A 91 -16.69 17.38 -20.37
N ILE A 92 -17.56 16.57 -20.97
CA ILE A 92 -17.33 15.99 -22.29
C ILE A 92 -17.91 16.94 -23.35
N PRO A 93 -17.13 17.35 -24.37
CA PRO A 93 -17.66 18.09 -25.49
C PRO A 93 -18.82 17.34 -26.13
N SER A 94 -20.02 17.91 -26.04
CA SER A 94 -21.26 17.33 -26.57
C SER A 94 -21.83 18.11 -27.77
N VAL A 95 -21.23 19.25 -28.08
CA VAL A 95 -21.61 20.14 -29.18
C VAL A 95 -20.48 20.22 -30.20
N ASN A 96 -20.83 20.18 -31.48
CA ASN A 96 -19.88 20.31 -32.57
C ASN A 96 -19.30 21.74 -32.60
N PRO A 97 -17.97 21.92 -32.78
CA PRO A 97 -17.35 23.25 -32.83
C PRO A 97 -17.89 24.18 -33.93
N THR A 98 -18.62 23.65 -34.92
CA THR A 98 -19.23 24.40 -36.02
C THR A 98 -20.56 25.08 -35.68
N ASP A 99 -21.18 24.79 -34.53
CA ASP A 99 -22.49 25.35 -34.15
C ASP A 99 -22.41 26.56 -33.20
N ILE A 100 -21.20 27.07 -32.90
CA ILE A 100 -20.99 28.19 -31.96
C ILE A 100 -20.94 29.56 -32.65
N GLY A 101 -21.20 29.63 -33.95
CA GLY A 101 -21.26 30.85 -34.74
C GLY A 101 -22.71 31.25 -35.06
N GLY A 102 -23.46 31.71 -34.06
CA GLY A 102 -24.86 32.10 -34.29
C GLY A 102 -25.55 32.70 -33.09
N THR A 103 -25.11 33.88 -32.65
CA THR A 103 -25.91 35.07 -32.27
C THR A 103 -24.97 36.18 -31.84
#